data_AF-A0A4Q7CJ67-F1
#
_entry.id   AF-A0A4Q7CJ67-F1
#
_cell.length_a   1.000
_cell.length_b   1.000
_cell.length_c   1.000
_cell.angle_alpha   90.00
_cell.angle_beta   90.00
_cell.angle_gamma   90.00
#
_symmetry.space_group_name_H-M   'P 1'
#
loop_
_entity.id
_entity.type
_entity.pdbx_description
1 polymer ?
#
loop_
_entity_poly.entity_id
_entity_poly.type
_entity_poly.pdbx_seq_one_letter_code
_entity_poly.pdbx_strand_id
1 'polypeptide(L)'
;SACRPLYYLEMPPALFAPIVENLANVRLLERARVAVEKPFGHDLASALELNARLRAVLGEDQILRVDHFLGKQPVVELEYLRFANQALAELWDRNSISEIHITMAEDFGVEDRGKFYDAVGALRDVVQNHLLQVLALVTMEPPVGSSADDLNDKKAEVFRAMAPLDPDRCVRGQYLGYTEVAGVASDSATETYVA
;
A
#
# COMPACT_ATOMS: atom_id res chain seq x y z
N SER A 1 25.41 14.07 -22.03
CA SER A 1 25.51 13.15 -20.89
C SER A 1 24.09 12.75 -20.49
N ALA A 2 23.77 11.47 -20.52
CA ALA A 2 22.40 10.97 -20.43
C ALA A 2 21.96 10.77 -18.97
N CYS A 3 21.57 11.86 -18.30
CA CYS A 3 21.03 11.79 -16.94
C CYS A 3 19.69 11.02 -16.93
N ARG A 4 19.53 10.08 -16.00
CA ARG A 4 18.26 9.39 -15.69
C ARG A 4 17.90 9.78 -14.25
N PRO A 5 17.26 10.93 -14.03
CA PRO A 5 17.02 11.43 -12.69
C PRO A 5 15.96 10.59 -11.98
N LEU A 6 16.14 10.44 -10.66
CA LEU A 6 15.12 9.96 -9.75
C LEU A 6 14.69 11.15 -8.89
N TYR A 7 13.43 11.54 -8.99
CA TYR A 7 12.83 12.55 -8.12
C TYR A 7 12.12 11.84 -6.98
N TYR A 8 12.65 11.95 -5.76
CA TYR A 8 12.04 11.38 -4.55
C TYR A 8 11.28 12.48 -3.80
N LEU A 9 9.96 12.33 -3.69
CA LEU A 9 9.06 13.32 -3.14
C LEU A 9 8.64 12.94 -1.72
N GLU A 10 9.49 13.28 -0.74
CA GLU A 10 9.21 13.19 0.69
C GLU A 10 8.54 14.48 1.20
N MET A 11 7.41 14.83 0.56
CA MET A 11 6.71 16.10 0.79
C MET A 11 5.23 15.83 1.08
N PRO A 12 4.46 16.80 1.62
CA PRO A 12 3.03 16.65 1.79
C PRO A 12 2.32 16.23 0.48
N PRO A 13 1.37 15.28 0.51
CA PRO A 13 0.75 14.71 -0.70
C PRO A 13 0.09 15.72 -1.63
N ALA A 14 -0.44 16.82 -1.08
CA ALA A 14 -1.03 17.92 -1.84
C ALA A 14 -0.04 18.57 -2.84
N LEU A 15 1.27 18.38 -2.64
CA LEU A 15 2.33 18.93 -3.49
C LEU A 15 2.81 17.97 -4.57
N PHE A 16 2.44 16.68 -4.54
CA PHE A 16 2.94 15.69 -5.51
C PHE A 16 2.62 16.09 -6.96
N ALA A 17 1.34 16.26 -7.27
CA ALA A 17 0.93 16.63 -8.62
C ALA A 17 1.47 18.02 -9.05
N PRO A 18 1.38 19.09 -8.24
CA PRO A 18 2.01 20.37 -8.57
C PRO A 18 3.51 20.28 -8.89
N ILE A 19 4.28 19.51 -8.11
CA ILE A 19 5.72 19.33 -8.37
C ILE A 19 5.94 18.62 -9.70
N VAL A 20 5.24 17.51 -9.93
CA VAL A 20 5.37 16.69 -11.15
C VAL A 20 4.94 17.46 -12.40
N GLU A 21 3.84 18.22 -12.33
CA GLU A 21 3.37 19.08 -13.41
C GLU A 21 4.41 20.17 -13.75
N ASN A 22 5.06 20.77 -12.74
CA ASN A 22 6.11 21.75 -12.98
C ASN A 22 7.36 21.11 -13.60
N LEU A 23 7.78 19.91 -13.15
CA LEU A 23 8.86 19.15 -13.78
C LEU A 23 8.57 18.83 -15.25
N ALA A 24 7.31 18.53 -15.57
CA ALA A 24 6.86 18.32 -16.95
C ALA A 24 7.01 19.60 -17.78
N ASN A 25 6.55 20.74 -17.25
CA ASN A 25 6.61 22.04 -17.93
C ASN A 25 8.04 22.47 -18.31
N VAL A 26 9.03 22.14 -17.47
CA VAL A 26 10.45 22.40 -17.74
C VAL A 26 11.18 21.24 -18.44
N ARG A 27 10.44 20.24 -18.93
CA ARG A 27 10.94 19.08 -19.70
C ARG A 27 11.98 18.24 -18.96
N LEU A 28 11.78 18.03 -17.66
CA LEU A 28 12.68 17.23 -16.82
C LEU A 28 12.23 15.79 -16.60
N LEU A 29 11.12 15.35 -17.23
CA LEU A 29 10.54 14.02 -17.00
C LEU A 29 10.89 12.94 -18.04
N GLU A 30 11.47 13.29 -19.18
CA GLU A 30 11.58 12.38 -20.35
C GLU A 30 12.26 11.03 -20.04
N ARG A 31 13.23 11.01 -19.13
CA ARG A 31 13.95 9.80 -18.69
C ARG A 31 13.93 9.64 -17.17
N ALA A 32 13.03 10.36 -16.51
CA ALA A 32 12.94 10.40 -15.08
C ALA A 32 12.12 9.24 -14.53
N ARG A 33 12.36 8.91 -13.27
CA ARG A 33 11.37 8.24 -12.43
C ARG A 33 11.01 9.18 -11.29
N VAL A 34 9.76 9.12 -10.84
CA VAL A 34 9.26 9.89 -9.71
C VAL A 34 8.80 8.90 -8.65
N ALA A 35 9.43 8.98 -7.48
CA ALA A 35 9.04 8.23 -6.30
C ALA A 35 8.22 9.14 -5.38
N VAL A 36 7.03 8.70 -5.00
CA VAL A 36 6.11 9.40 -4.09
C VAL A 36 5.91 8.57 -2.83
N GLU A 37 5.90 9.21 -1.67
CA GLU A 37 5.61 8.56 -0.38
C GLU A 37 4.11 8.50 -0.10
N LYS A 38 3.69 7.54 0.74
CA LYS A 38 2.30 7.47 1.21
C LYS A 38 1.94 8.72 2.03
N PRO A 39 0.67 9.16 2.03
CA PRO A 39 -0.51 8.54 1.40
C PRO A 39 -0.73 8.94 -0.08
N PHE A 40 -1.29 8.00 -0.86
CA PHE A 40 -1.60 8.16 -2.28
C PHE A 40 -3.08 8.53 -2.53
N GLY A 41 -3.62 9.41 -1.69
CA GLY A 41 -5.06 9.60 -1.51
C GLY A 41 -5.53 9.05 -0.17
N HIS A 42 -6.73 9.43 0.23
CA HIS A 42 -7.38 9.02 1.50
C HIS A 42 -8.65 8.20 1.27
N ASP A 43 -9.04 8.04 0.01
CA ASP A 43 -10.15 7.21 -0.47
C ASP A 43 -9.95 6.90 -1.97
N LEU A 44 -10.87 6.16 -2.57
CA LEU A 44 -10.83 5.82 -3.98
C LEU A 44 -10.84 7.07 -4.89
N ALA A 45 -11.67 8.06 -4.58
CA ALA A 45 -11.85 9.23 -5.43
C ALA A 45 -10.57 10.08 -5.48
N SER A 46 -10.00 10.39 -4.32
CA SER A 46 -8.75 11.15 -4.20
C SER A 46 -7.55 10.40 -4.76
N ALA A 47 -7.50 9.07 -4.63
CA ALA A 47 -6.45 8.25 -5.24
C ALA A 47 -6.53 8.25 -6.78
N LEU A 48 -7.75 8.13 -7.34
CA LEU A 48 -7.97 8.22 -8.78
C LEU A 48 -7.63 9.60 -9.32
N GLU A 49 -7.99 10.67 -8.61
CA GLU A 49 -7.66 12.05 -8.99
C GLU A 49 -6.15 12.27 -9.02
N LEU A 50 -5.45 11.91 -7.94
CA LEU A 50 -3.99 12.00 -7.88
C LEU A 50 -3.35 11.19 -9.02
N ASN A 51 -3.81 9.95 -9.21
CA ASN A 51 -3.28 9.08 -10.26
C ASN A 51 -3.50 9.68 -11.66
N ALA A 52 -4.68 10.19 -11.95
CA ALA A 52 -4.98 10.81 -13.24
C ALA A 52 -4.05 11.99 -13.54
N ARG A 53 -3.79 12.84 -12.53
CA ARG A 53 -2.86 13.98 -12.67
C ARG A 53 -1.43 13.53 -12.92
N LEU A 54 -0.94 12.51 -12.21
CA LEU A 54 0.41 11.98 -12.43
C LEU A 54 0.55 11.31 -13.80
N ARG A 55 -0.43 10.48 -14.19
CA ARG A 55 -0.43 9.75 -15.48
C ARG A 55 -0.61 10.64 -16.70
N ALA A 56 -1.08 11.87 -16.52
CA ALA A 56 -1.14 12.86 -17.60
C ALA A 56 0.24 13.25 -18.13
N VAL A 57 1.31 13.09 -17.33
CA VAL A 57 2.67 13.55 -17.68
C VAL A 57 3.77 12.51 -17.45
N LEU A 58 3.45 11.36 -16.86
CA LEU A 58 4.36 10.24 -16.60
C LEU A 58 3.78 8.92 -17.11
N GLY A 59 4.62 8.03 -17.63
CA GLY A 59 4.35 6.59 -17.78
C GLY A 59 4.12 5.89 -16.44
N GLU A 60 3.46 4.72 -16.42
CA GLU A 60 3.26 3.96 -15.16
C GLU A 60 4.61 3.46 -14.63
N ASP A 61 5.47 3.01 -15.54
CA ASP A 61 6.85 2.57 -15.29
C ASP A 61 7.77 3.69 -14.77
N GLN A 62 7.32 4.95 -14.86
CA GLN A 62 8.00 6.11 -14.30
C GLN A 62 7.52 6.45 -12.88
N ILE A 63 6.41 5.91 -12.41
CA ILE A 63 5.82 6.23 -11.10
C ILE A 63 6.15 5.11 -10.12
N LEU A 64 6.88 5.46 -9.06
CA LEU A 64 7.20 4.56 -7.97
C LEU A 64 6.41 5.00 -6.73
N ARG A 65 5.38 4.22 -6.36
CA ARG A 65 4.64 4.45 -5.11
C ARG A 65 5.38 3.76 -3.98
N VAL A 66 5.99 4.55 -3.11
CA VAL A 66 6.86 4.04 -2.06
C VAL A 66 6.03 3.61 -0.87
N ASP A 67 6.09 2.31 -0.63
CA ASP A 67 5.55 1.70 0.56
C ASP A 67 6.69 0.93 1.25
N HIS A 68 7.13 1.44 2.41
CA HIS A 68 8.29 0.87 3.09
C HIS A 68 8.03 -0.55 3.65
N PHE A 69 6.78 -0.98 3.79
CA PHE A 69 6.47 -2.36 4.17
C PHE A 69 6.62 -3.32 2.99
N LEU A 70 6.35 -2.89 1.76
CA LEU A 70 6.66 -3.72 0.58
C LEU A 70 8.16 -4.04 0.51
N GLY A 71 9.03 -3.13 0.95
CA GLY A 71 10.48 -3.38 1.06
C GLY A 71 10.89 -4.34 2.18
N LYS A 72 9.99 -4.62 3.14
CA LYS A 72 10.18 -5.60 4.23
C LYS A 72 9.54 -6.96 3.90
N GLN A 73 8.67 -7.02 2.90
CA GLN A 73 8.01 -8.27 2.53
C GLN A 73 9.03 -9.20 1.86
N PRO A 74 9.11 -10.46 2.31
CA PRO A 74 9.93 -11.46 1.65
C PRO A 74 9.21 -11.96 0.40
N VAL A 75 8.98 -11.05 -0.56
CA VAL A 75 8.19 -11.28 -1.78
C VAL A 75 8.74 -12.50 -2.53
N VAL A 76 10.05 -12.48 -2.76
CA VAL A 76 10.76 -13.54 -3.46
C VAL A 76 10.70 -14.84 -2.67
N GLU A 77 10.99 -14.82 -1.37
CA GLU A 77 11.02 -16.03 -0.56
C GLU A 77 9.63 -16.66 -0.44
N LEU A 78 8.55 -15.87 -0.37
CA LEU A 78 7.19 -16.40 -0.35
C LEU A 78 6.79 -17.04 -1.68
N GLU A 79 7.18 -16.43 -2.81
CA GLU A 79 7.00 -17.04 -4.13
C GLU A 79 7.74 -18.37 -4.24
N TYR A 80 9.01 -18.43 -3.81
CA TYR A 80 9.77 -19.68 -3.80
C TYR A 80 9.15 -20.71 -2.84
N LEU A 81 8.71 -20.30 -1.66
CA LEU A 81 8.02 -21.18 -0.71
C LEU A 81 6.79 -21.83 -1.36
N ARG A 82 5.94 -21.05 -2.01
CA ARG A 82 4.67 -21.52 -2.59
C ARG A 82 4.85 -22.30 -3.87
N PHE A 83 5.69 -21.81 -4.79
CA PHE A 83 5.70 -22.30 -6.17
C PHE A 83 6.88 -23.22 -6.50
N ALA A 84 7.94 -23.23 -5.67
CA ALA A 84 9.08 -24.14 -5.87
C ALA A 84 8.98 -25.43 -5.02
N ASN A 85 7.97 -25.56 -4.16
CA ASN A 85 7.80 -26.71 -3.25
C ASN A 85 6.48 -27.44 -3.55
N GLN A 86 6.55 -28.59 -4.24
CA GLN A 86 5.36 -29.35 -4.63
C GLN A 86 4.46 -29.72 -3.43
N ALA A 87 5.05 -30.16 -2.32
CA ALA A 87 4.29 -30.54 -1.12
C ALA A 87 3.48 -29.38 -0.52
N LEU A 88 3.98 -28.14 -0.65
CA LEU A 88 3.23 -26.95 -0.21
C LEU A 88 2.20 -26.53 -1.25
N ALA A 89 2.55 -26.58 -2.54
CA ALA A 89 1.64 -26.23 -3.63
C ALA A 89 0.37 -27.10 -3.62
N GLU A 90 0.48 -28.39 -3.35
CA GLU A 90 -0.67 -29.32 -3.26
C GLU A 90 -1.62 -29.01 -2.09
N LEU A 91 -1.14 -28.31 -1.06
CA LEU A 91 -1.92 -27.93 0.12
C LEU A 91 -2.44 -26.49 0.05
N TRP A 92 -2.09 -25.72 -0.98
CA TRP A 92 -2.30 -24.27 -1.02
C TRP A 92 -3.63 -23.86 -1.66
N ASP A 93 -4.71 -24.56 -1.32
CA ASP A 93 -6.05 -24.29 -1.83
C ASP A 93 -7.14 -24.51 -0.78
N ARG A 94 -8.39 -24.19 -1.14
CA ARG A 94 -9.57 -24.33 -0.28
C ARG A 94 -9.96 -25.78 0.08
N ASN A 95 -9.37 -26.78 -0.56
CA ASN A 95 -9.61 -28.18 -0.21
C ASN A 95 -8.77 -28.59 1.01
N SER A 96 -7.67 -27.88 1.27
CA SER A 96 -6.75 -28.13 2.37
C SER A 96 -6.75 -27.02 3.43
N ILE A 97 -6.98 -25.77 3.04
CA ILE A 97 -6.98 -24.59 3.94
C ILE A 97 -8.41 -24.28 4.39
N SER A 98 -8.62 -24.30 5.70
CA SER A 98 -9.91 -23.92 6.31
C SER A 98 -10.05 -22.42 6.52
N GLU A 99 -8.99 -21.72 6.93
CA GLU A 99 -9.01 -20.30 7.28
C GLU A 99 -7.62 -19.67 7.19
N ILE A 100 -7.57 -18.35 6.93
CA ILE A 100 -6.32 -17.56 6.88
C ILE A 100 -6.46 -16.41 7.88
N HIS A 101 -5.52 -16.29 8.81
CA HIS A 101 -5.39 -15.15 9.72
C HIS A 101 -4.13 -14.37 9.38
N ILE A 102 -4.26 -13.06 9.20
CA ILE A 102 -3.13 -12.15 8.99
C ILE A 102 -3.07 -11.22 10.20
N THR A 103 -1.90 -11.14 10.85
CA THR A 103 -1.70 -10.31 12.04
C THR A 103 -0.54 -9.36 11.81
N MET A 104 -0.78 -8.09 12.10
CA MET A 104 0.25 -7.08 12.27
C MET A 104 0.00 -6.40 13.60
N ALA A 105 0.98 -6.49 14.49
CA ALA A 105 0.93 -5.94 15.82
C ALA A 105 2.18 -5.10 16.06
N GLU A 106 1.99 -3.95 16.70
CA GLU A 106 3.05 -3.02 17.10
C GLU A 106 2.97 -2.88 18.63
N ASP A 107 4.12 -2.86 19.29
CA ASP A 107 4.23 -2.73 20.76
C ASP A 107 4.44 -1.27 21.21
N PHE A 108 4.25 -0.32 20.30
CA PHE A 108 4.35 1.11 20.53
C PHE A 108 3.06 1.84 20.07
N GLY A 109 2.86 3.06 20.59
CA GLY A 109 1.71 3.90 20.26
C GLY A 109 1.99 4.88 19.11
N VAL A 110 1.09 5.85 18.90
CA VAL A 110 1.22 6.86 17.84
C VAL A 110 2.30 7.92 18.13
N GLU A 111 2.73 8.03 19.39
CA GLU A 111 3.81 8.91 19.86
C GLU A 111 3.70 10.35 19.33
N ASP A 112 4.67 10.83 18.55
CA ASP A 112 4.77 12.20 18.03
C ASP A 112 3.96 12.45 16.74
N ARG A 113 3.32 11.40 16.21
CA ARG A 113 2.57 11.45 14.94
C ARG A 113 1.08 11.72 15.10
N GLY A 114 0.62 12.10 16.30
CA GLY A 114 -0.79 12.26 16.66
C GLY A 114 -1.61 13.00 15.59
N LYS A 115 -1.21 14.23 15.25
CA LYS A 115 -1.89 15.06 14.23
C LYS A 115 -2.01 14.40 12.86
N PHE A 116 -1.01 13.63 12.44
CA PHE A 116 -1.00 12.97 11.14
C PHE A 116 -1.81 11.67 11.18
N TYR A 117 -1.62 10.86 12.21
CA TYR A 117 -2.30 9.57 12.36
C TYR A 117 -3.81 9.75 12.54
N ASP A 118 -4.25 10.80 13.24
CA ASP A 118 -5.66 11.03 13.55
C ASP A 118 -6.53 11.27 12.31
N ALA A 119 -5.93 11.72 11.21
CA ALA A 119 -6.59 11.87 9.92
C ALA A 119 -6.56 10.58 9.06
N VAL A 120 -5.82 9.56 9.48
CA VAL A 120 -5.51 8.36 8.67
C VAL A 120 -6.20 7.12 9.23
N GLY A 121 -5.88 6.76 10.49
CA GLY A 121 -6.33 5.53 11.15
C GLY A 121 -5.64 4.25 10.65
N ALA A 122 -5.72 3.17 11.45
CA ALA A 122 -5.07 1.90 11.13
C ALA A 122 -5.53 1.29 9.79
N LEU A 123 -6.81 1.47 9.42
CA LEU A 123 -7.33 0.90 8.17
C LEU A 123 -6.59 1.45 6.94
N ARG A 124 -6.28 2.76 6.93
CA ARG A 124 -5.55 3.38 5.82
C ARG A 124 -4.05 3.26 5.96
N ASP A 125 -3.53 3.26 7.19
CA ASP A 125 -2.07 3.28 7.40
C ASP A 125 -1.40 1.94 7.04
N VAL A 126 -2.08 0.82 7.34
CA VAL A 126 -1.51 -0.52 7.21
C VAL A 126 -2.39 -1.56 6.51
N VAL A 127 -3.72 -1.49 6.61
CA VAL A 127 -4.59 -2.52 5.99
C VAL A 127 -4.66 -2.33 4.48
N GLN A 128 -5.00 -1.12 4.02
CA GLN A 128 -5.25 -0.80 2.61
C GLN A 128 -4.07 -1.14 1.69
N ASN A 129 -2.85 -1.03 2.20
CA ASN A 129 -1.61 -1.31 1.49
C ASN A 129 -0.96 -2.60 2.00
N HIS A 130 -0.33 -2.59 3.18
CA HIS A 130 0.60 -3.63 3.62
C HIS A 130 -0.06 -4.98 3.69
N LEU A 131 -1.17 -5.09 4.44
CA LEU A 131 -1.82 -6.36 4.70
C LEU A 131 -2.53 -6.89 3.46
N LEU A 132 -3.14 -6.02 2.66
CA LEU A 132 -3.72 -6.43 1.37
C LEU A 132 -2.65 -6.91 0.38
N GLN A 133 -1.45 -6.32 0.39
CA GLN A 133 -0.33 -6.79 -0.44
C GLN A 133 0.22 -8.13 0.05
N VAL A 134 0.33 -8.35 1.36
CA VAL A 134 0.65 -9.68 1.92
C VAL A 134 -0.40 -10.70 1.53
N LEU A 135 -1.68 -10.37 1.69
CA LEU A 135 -2.79 -11.25 1.30
C LEU A 135 -2.67 -11.64 -0.18
N ALA A 136 -2.48 -10.68 -1.07
CA ALA A 136 -2.31 -10.95 -2.50
C ALA A 136 -1.12 -11.88 -2.77
N LEU A 137 0.03 -11.67 -2.12
CA LEU A 137 1.19 -12.56 -2.25
C LEU A 137 0.92 -13.99 -1.75
N VAL A 138 0.11 -14.12 -0.70
CA VAL A 138 -0.28 -15.43 -0.12
C VAL A 138 -1.30 -16.15 -0.99
N THR A 139 -2.17 -15.44 -1.70
CA THR A 139 -3.33 -16.03 -2.39
C THR A 139 -3.28 -15.95 -3.92
N MET A 140 -2.33 -15.24 -4.51
CA MET A 140 -2.22 -15.13 -5.98
C MET A 140 -1.85 -16.46 -6.64
N GLU A 141 -2.28 -16.64 -7.88
CA GLU A 141 -1.79 -17.70 -8.77
C GLU A 141 -0.31 -17.49 -9.16
N PRO A 142 0.41 -18.53 -9.60
CA PRO A 142 1.80 -18.39 -10.03
C PRO A 142 1.93 -17.41 -11.21
N PRO A 143 2.88 -16.45 -11.14
CA PRO A 143 3.22 -15.59 -12.28
C PRO A 143 3.70 -16.40 -13.49
N VAL A 144 3.40 -15.90 -14.69
CA VAL A 144 3.83 -16.54 -15.96
C VAL A 144 5.29 -16.23 -16.31
N GLY A 145 5.88 -15.25 -15.64
CA GLY A 145 7.24 -14.78 -15.83
C GLY A 145 7.76 -14.12 -14.56
N SER A 146 9.03 -13.68 -14.60
CA SER A 146 9.72 -13.08 -13.44
C SER A 146 9.73 -11.55 -13.45
N SER A 147 8.98 -10.91 -14.37
CA SER A 147 8.91 -9.45 -14.40
C SER A 147 8.04 -8.93 -13.25
N ALA A 148 8.27 -7.67 -12.85
CA ALA A 148 7.43 -7.03 -11.84
C ALA A 148 5.96 -6.93 -12.28
N ASP A 149 5.73 -6.79 -13.60
CA ASP A 149 4.37 -6.71 -14.15
C ASP A 149 3.66 -8.08 -14.10
N ASP A 150 4.36 -9.18 -14.41
CA ASP A 150 3.80 -10.54 -14.28
C ASP A 150 3.33 -10.82 -12.84
N LEU A 151 4.11 -10.37 -11.85
CA LEU A 151 3.76 -10.46 -10.44
C LEU A 151 2.56 -9.55 -10.09
N ASN A 152 2.59 -8.30 -10.54
CA ASN A 152 1.53 -7.33 -10.27
C ASN A 152 0.19 -7.75 -10.88
N ASP A 153 0.20 -8.37 -12.07
CA ASP A 153 -0.99 -8.90 -12.72
C ASP A 153 -1.68 -9.97 -11.85
N LYS A 154 -0.91 -10.90 -11.27
CA LYS A 154 -1.44 -11.94 -10.39
C LYS A 154 -1.97 -11.38 -9.08
N LYS A 155 -1.33 -10.36 -8.51
CA LYS A 155 -1.88 -9.62 -7.36
C LYS A 155 -3.18 -8.91 -7.71
N ALA A 156 -3.26 -8.28 -8.87
CA ALA A 156 -4.46 -7.56 -9.32
C ALA A 156 -5.64 -8.50 -9.60
N GLU A 157 -5.39 -9.73 -10.07
CA GLU A 157 -6.41 -10.78 -10.18
C GLU A 157 -7.05 -11.11 -8.83
N VAL A 158 -6.26 -11.23 -7.75
CA VAL A 158 -6.77 -11.45 -6.39
C VAL A 158 -7.72 -10.31 -5.99
N PHE A 159 -7.28 -9.06 -6.08
CA PHE A 159 -8.09 -7.91 -5.65
C PHE A 159 -9.39 -7.77 -6.45
N ARG A 160 -9.40 -8.11 -7.74
CA ARG A 160 -10.61 -8.10 -8.57
C ARG A 160 -11.62 -9.17 -8.16
N ALA A 161 -11.17 -10.27 -7.56
CA ALA A 161 -12.02 -11.34 -7.07
C ALA A 161 -12.55 -11.09 -5.64
N MET A 162 -12.00 -10.11 -4.93
CA MET A 162 -12.45 -9.75 -3.57
C MET A 162 -13.75 -8.95 -3.61
N ALA A 163 -14.70 -9.32 -2.75
CA ALA A 163 -15.85 -8.48 -2.46
C ALA A 163 -15.42 -7.25 -1.63
N PRO A 164 -16.13 -6.10 -1.75
CA PRO A 164 -15.98 -5.00 -0.81
C PRO A 164 -16.18 -5.46 0.64
N LEU A 165 -15.48 -4.82 1.57
CA LEU A 165 -15.61 -5.12 3.01
C LEU A 165 -17.03 -4.82 3.50
N ASP A 166 -17.57 -5.73 4.29
CA ASP A 166 -18.84 -5.58 5.00
C ASP A 166 -18.57 -4.94 6.38
N PRO A 167 -19.04 -3.71 6.65
CA PRO A 167 -18.80 -3.03 7.91
C PRO A 167 -19.30 -3.80 9.14
N ASP A 168 -20.35 -4.62 9.01
CA ASP A 168 -20.89 -5.43 10.11
C ASP A 168 -19.93 -6.57 10.53
N ARG A 169 -18.94 -6.86 9.67
CA ARG A 169 -17.89 -7.85 9.93
C ARG A 169 -16.56 -7.21 10.29
N CYS A 170 -16.52 -5.90 10.51
CA CYS A 170 -15.32 -5.18 10.90
C CYS A 170 -15.42 -4.70 12.35
N VAL A 171 -14.37 -4.94 13.13
CA VAL A 171 -14.22 -4.40 14.48
C VAL A 171 -13.20 -3.28 14.44
N ARG A 172 -13.59 -2.10 14.96
CA ARG A 172 -12.68 -0.95 15.13
C ARG A 172 -12.42 -0.75 16.62
N GLY A 173 -11.15 -0.58 16.98
CA GLY A 173 -10.71 -0.32 18.35
C GLY A 173 -9.86 0.95 18.45
N GLN A 174 -9.80 1.51 19.66
CA GLN A 174 -8.92 2.64 19.99
C GLN A 174 -8.29 2.35 21.36
N TYR A 175 -6.97 2.42 21.47
CA TYR A 175 -6.29 2.16 22.74
C TYR A 175 -6.53 3.31 23.75
N LEU A 176 -6.54 2.98 25.04
CA LEU A 176 -6.71 3.96 26.11
C LEU A 176 -5.51 4.91 26.18
N GLY A 177 -5.78 6.22 26.20
CA GLY A 177 -4.76 7.27 26.16
C GLY A 177 -4.49 7.84 24.77
N TYR A 178 -5.11 7.31 23.71
CA TYR A 178 -4.95 7.86 22.35
C TYR A 178 -5.38 9.34 22.25
N THR A 179 -6.52 9.70 22.85
CA THR A 179 -7.03 11.09 22.85
C THR A 179 -6.22 12.05 23.72
N GLU A 180 -5.25 11.53 24.51
CA GLU A 180 -4.30 12.33 25.29
C GLU A 180 -3.02 12.65 24.50
N VAL A 181 -2.83 12.03 23.34
CA VAL A 181 -1.66 12.25 22.47
C VAL A 181 -1.71 13.66 21.87
N ALA A 182 -0.57 14.34 21.88
CA ALA A 182 -0.46 15.69 21.31
C ALA A 182 -0.87 15.71 19.82
N GLY A 183 -1.85 16.56 19.50
CA GLY A 183 -2.37 16.74 18.14
C GLY A 183 -3.53 15.83 17.76
N VAL A 184 -3.96 14.91 18.63
CA VAL A 184 -5.20 14.13 18.49
C VAL A 184 -6.38 14.92 19.06
N ALA A 185 -7.54 14.85 18.41
CA ALA A 185 -8.75 15.47 18.94
C ALA A 185 -9.23 14.73 20.21
N SER A 186 -9.69 15.47 21.22
CA SER A 186 -10.16 14.89 22.49
C SER A 186 -11.38 13.97 22.33
N ASP A 187 -12.14 14.17 21.26
CA ASP A 187 -13.32 13.40 20.86
C ASP A 187 -13.07 12.53 19.61
N SER A 188 -11.79 12.26 19.27
CA SER A 188 -11.45 11.48 18.10
C SER A 188 -12.06 10.07 18.13
N ALA A 189 -12.71 9.70 17.02
CA ALA A 189 -13.22 8.37 16.77
C ALA A 189 -12.29 7.54 15.86
N THR A 190 -11.07 8.00 15.61
CA THR A 190 -10.10 7.33 14.73
C THR A 190 -9.65 6.02 15.35
N GLU A 191 -9.64 4.95 14.55
CA GLU A 191 -9.25 3.63 15.01
C GLU A 191 -7.72 3.48 15.04
N THR A 192 -7.22 2.85 16.08
CA THR A 192 -5.84 2.39 16.22
C THR A 192 -5.74 0.87 16.10
N TYR A 193 -6.86 0.19 15.87
CA TYR A 193 -6.98 -1.26 15.72
C TYR A 193 -8.12 -1.59 14.77
N VAL A 194 -7.92 -2.62 13.91
CA VAL A 194 -8.94 -3.17 13.02
C VAL A 194 -8.84 -4.70 13.00
N ALA A 195 -9.99 -5.38 12.99
CA ALA A 195 -10.12 -6.81 12.68
C ALA A 195 -11.30 -7.06 11.75
#